data_AF-A0A382ZK81-F1
#
_entry.id   AF-A0A382ZK81-F1
#
_cell.length_a   1.000
_cell.length_b   1.000
_cell.length_c   1.000
_cell.angle_alpha   90.00
_cell.angle_beta   90.00
_cell.angle_gamma   90.00
#
_symmetry.space_group_name_H-M   'P 1'
#
loop_
_entity.id
_entity.type
_entity.pdbx_description
1 polymer ?
#
loop_
_entity_poly.entity_id
_entity_poly.type
_entity_poly.pdbx_seq_one_letter_code
_entity_poly.pdbx_strand_id
1 'polypeptide(L)'
;MITGATGGIGKALVKKFLSLDGNVLATGTKIEKLDALKKEFPKINVLKFDISDHSKIEEFIENVSSQLTGLDVLVNNAGINMDNLSLRMKDEEWKKVIDVNLGSTFFLCKYAIKKMLKN
;
A
#
# COMPACT_ATOMS: atom_id res chain seq x y z
N MET A 1 4.63 2.30 -6.44
CA MET A 1 3.45 2.30 -5.54
C MET A 1 3.87 2.35 -4.08
N ILE A 2 3.11 3.07 -3.24
CA ILE A 2 3.31 3.16 -1.79
C ILE A 2 2.02 2.75 -1.06
N THR A 3 2.09 1.75 -0.18
CA THR A 3 0.97 1.35 0.70
C THR A 3 0.97 2.14 2.00
N GLY A 4 -0.21 2.35 2.62
CA GLY A 4 -0.30 3.15 3.84
C GLY A 4 0.08 4.61 3.61
N ALA A 5 -0.10 5.10 2.38
CA ALA A 5 0.43 6.37 1.90
C ALA A 5 -0.17 7.59 2.61
N THR A 6 -1.31 7.42 3.29
CA THR A 6 -1.97 8.49 4.05
C THR A 6 -1.48 8.62 5.49
N GLY A 7 -0.59 7.73 5.95
CA GLY A 7 0.10 7.82 7.23
C GLY A 7 1.32 8.75 7.17
N GLY A 8 1.93 9.04 8.33
CA GLY A 8 3.06 10.00 8.41
C GLY A 8 4.24 9.63 7.52
N ILE A 9 4.79 8.42 7.67
CA ILE A 9 5.92 7.92 6.85
C ILE A 9 5.50 7.80 5.38
N GLY A 10 4.33 7.19 5.12
CA GLY A 10 3.81 7.02 3.76
C GLY A 10 3.69 8.36 3.00
N LYS A 11 3.17 9.39 3.65
CA LYS A 11 3.04 10.74 3.08
C LYS A 11 4.39 11.40 2.82
N ALA A 12 5.34 11.26 3.76
CA ALA A 12 6.70 11.75 3.57
C ALA A 12 7.39 11.07 2.38
N LEU A 13 7.20 9.76 2.21
CA LEU A 13 7.69 9.01 1.05
C LEU A 13 7.05 9.49 -0.25
N VAL A 14 5.73 9.69 -0.29
CA VAL A 14 5.04 10.28 -1.46
C VAL A 14 5.68 11.60 -1.86
N LYS A 15 5.87 12.53 -0.91
CA LYS A 15 6.53 13.81 -1.14
C LYS A 15 7.96 13.61 -1.69
N LYS A 16 8.72 12.68 -1.13
CA LYS A 16 10.10 12.42 -1.54
C LYS A 16 10.18 11.85 -2.96
N PHE A 17 9.35 10.87 -3.32
CA PHE A 17 9.33 10.31 -4.67
C PHE A 17 8.88 11.35 -5.70
N LEU A 18 7.90 12.20 -5.38
CA LEU A 18 7.53 13.33 -6.25
C LEU A 18 8.65 14.34 -6.46
N SER A 19 9.46 14.62 -5.42
CA SER A 19 10.63 15.51 -5.56
C SER A 19 11.75 14.92 -6.44
N LEU A 20 11.65 13.63 -6.76
CA LEU A 20 12.55 12.91 -7.67
C LEU A 20 11.86 12.62 -9.01
N ASP A 21 10.80 13.38 -9.33
CA ASP A 21 9.99 13.24 -10.54
C ASP A 21 9.35 11.85 -10.75
N GLY A 22 9.18 11.08 -9.67
CA GLY A 22 8.55 9.78 -9.71
C GLY A 22 7.05 9.84 -10.01
N ASN A 23 6.56 8.93 -10.85
CA ASN A 23 5.14 8.67 -11.03
C ASN A 23 4.61 7.81 -9.87
N VAL A 24 3.92 8.43 -8.92
CA VAL A 24 3.54 7.79 -7.65
C VAL A 24 2.07 7.39 -7.65
N LEU A 25 1.79 6.11 -7.42
CA LEU A 25 0.48 5.64 -6.98
C LEU A 25 0.49 5.41 -5.46
N ALA A 26 -0.42 6.10 -4.77
CA ALA A 26 -0.65 6.02 -3.33
C ALA A 26 -1.92 5.21 -3.02
N THR A 27 -1.83 4.27 -2.07
CA THR A 27 -2.98 3.46 -1.64
C THR A 27 -3.20 3.44 -0.13
N GLY A 28 -4.45 3.22 0.25
CA GLY A 28 -4.94 3.12 1.63
C GLY A 28 -6.44 2.80 1.67
N THR A 29 -6.98 2.65 2.88
CA THR A 29 -8.37 2.18 3.09
C THR A 29 -9.40 3.29 3.25
N LYS A 30 -8.98 4.53 3.57
CA LYS A 30 -9.87 5.67 3.80
C LYS A 30 -9.85 6.63 2.61
N ILE A 31 -10.98 6.75 1.91
CA ILE A 31 -11.07 7.54 0.68
C ILE A 31 -10.85 9.03 0.97
N GLU A 32 -11.38 9.53 2.08
CA GLU A 32 -11.31 10.94 2.46
C GLU A 32 -9.85 11.37 2.69
N LYS A 33 -9.03 10.47 3.25
CA LYS A 33 -7.60 10.70 3.43
C LYS A 33 -6.81 10.64 2.12
N LEU A 34 -7.20 9.75 1.21
CA LEU A 34 -6.60 9.68 -0.13
C LEU A 34 -6.93 10.93 -0.95
N ASP A 35 -8.17 11.41 -0.87
CA ASP A 35 -8.60 12.65 -1.54
C ASP A 35 -7.85 13.86 -0.99
N ALA A 36 -7.67 13.95 0.34
CA ALA A 36 -6.85 14.99 0.95
C ALA A 36 -5.39 14.92 0.46
N LEU A 37 -4.81 13.71 0.38
CA LEU A 37 -3.46 13.50 -0.12
C LEU A 37 -3.32 13.91 -1.59
N LYS A 38 -4.29 13.56 -2.44
CA LYS A 38 -4.34 13.94 -3.86
C LYS A 38 -4.50 15.44 -4.05
N LYS A 39 -5.27 16.12 -3.19
CA LYS A 39 -5.37 17.59 -3.19
C LYS A 39 -4.04 18.26 -2.87
N GLU A 40 -3.30 17.72 -1.90
CA GLU A 40 -1.97 18.23 -1.52
C GLU A 40 -0.91 17.93 -2.58
N PHE A 41 -1.00 16.78 -3.25
CA PHE A 41 -0.09 16.36 -4.30
C PHE A 41 -0.83 16.01 -5.60
N PRO A 42 -1.24 17.01 -6.41
CA PRO A 42 -2.10 16.79 -7.58
C PRO A 42 -1.54 15.81 -8.63
N LYS A 43 -0.21 15.63 -8.69
CA LYS A 43 0.47 14.75 -9.64
C LYS A 43 0.41 13.24 -9.29
N ILE A 44 0.04 12.85 -8.08
CA ILE A 44 -0.02 11.42 -7.71
C ILE A 44 -1.25 10.74 -8.28
N ASN A 45 -1.22 9.44 -8.51
CA ASN A 45 -2.42 8.62 -8.63
C ASN A 45 -2.84 8.13 -7.24
N VAL A 46 -4.14 7.96 -7.02
CA VAL A 46 -4.68 7.37 -5.78
C VAL A 46 -5.58 6.21 -6.12
N LEU A 47 -5.45 5.11 -5.37
CA LEU A 47 -6.32 3.95 -5.51
C LEU A 47 -6.64 3.40 -4.12
N LYS A 48 -7.93 3.38 -3.75
CA LYS A 48 -8.39 2.80 -2.50
C LYS A 48 -8.29 1.28 -2.59
N PHE A 49 -7.63 0.66 -1.61
CA PHE A 49 -7.56 -0.78 -1.51
C PHE A 49 -7.31 -1.21 -0.06
N ASP A 50 -7.91 -2.33 0.34
CA ASP A 50 -7.61 -2.98 1.60
C ASP A 50 -6.69 -4.17 1.35
N ILE A 51 -5.45 -4.04 1.83
CA ILE A 51 -4.40 -5.03 1.60
C ILE A 51 -4.61 -6.32 2.39
N SER A 52 -5.56 -6.39 3.33
CA SER A 52 -5.93 -7.68 3.94
C SER A 52 -6.79 -8.55 3.01
N ASP A 53 -7.36 -8.01 1.92
CA ASP A 53 -8.05 -8.82 0.92
C ASP A 53 -7.05 -9.47 -0.04
N HIS A 54 -6.34 -10.49 0.46
CA HIS A 54 -5.25 -11.15 -0.26
C HIS A 54 -5.70 -11.72 -1.61
N SER A 55 -6.97 -12.13 -1.73
CA SER A 55 -7.54 -12.69 -2.95
C SER A 55 -7.55 -11.71 -4.13
N LYS A 56 -7.59 -10.40 -3.84
CA LYS A 56 -7.66 -9.34 -4.85
C LYS A 56 -6.34 -8.65 -5.12
N ILE A 57 -5.25 -9.05 -4.46
CA ILE A 57 -3.95 -8.37 -4.59
C ILE A 57 -3.41 -8.49 -6.03
N GLU A 58 -3.59 -9.62 -6.70
CA GLU A 58 -3.12 -9.78 -8.09
C GLU A 58 -3.81 -8.78 -9.02
N GLU A 59 -5.15 -8.74 -9.01
CA GLU A 59 -5.95 -7.78 -9.78
C GLU A 59 -5.61 -6.33 -9.42
N PHE A 60 -5.41 -6.04 -8.14
CA PHE A 60 -5.01 -4.72 -7.69
C PHE A 60 -3.65 -4.30 -8.28
N ILE A 61 -2.65 -5.19 -8.27
CA ILE A 61 -1.34 -4.91 -8.87
C ILE A 61 -1.42 -4.76 -10.39
N GLU A 62 -2.28 -5.51 -11.07
CA GLU A 62 -2.57 -5.33 -12.51
C GLU A 62 -3.07 -3.89 -12.78
N ASN A 63 -4.05 -3.43 -12.01
CA ASN A 63 -4.60 -2.08 -12.14
C ASN A 63 -3.54 -1.01 -11.86
N VAL A 64 -2.76 -1.17 -10.79
CA VAL A 64 -1.66 -0.26 -10.43
C VAL A 64 -0.64 -0.16 -11.55
N SER A 65 -0.20 -1.30 -12.08
CA SER A 65 0.77 -1.35 -13.18
C SER A 65 0.23 -0.69 -14.44
N SER A 66 -1.06 -0.85 -14.73
CA SER A 66 -1.70 -0.19 -15.89
C SER A 66 -1.71 1.34 -15.73
N GLN A 67 -2.14 1.85 -14.57
CA GLN A 67 -2.19 3.31 -14.31
C GLN A 67 -0.82 3.97 -14.30
N LEU A 68 0.22 3.24 -13.85
CA LEU A 68 1.59 3.72 -13.83
C LEU A 68 2.36 3.42 -15.12
N THR A 69 1.75 2.73 -16.09
CA THR A 69 2.40 2.21 -17.31
C THR A 69 3.64 1.36 -17.05
N GLY A 70 3.59 0.55 -15.99
CA GLY A 70 4.69 -0.23 -15.44
C GLY A 70 4.70 -0.17 -13.91
N LEU A 71 5.55 -0.97 -13.27
CA LEU A 71 5.77 -0.87 -11.83
C LEU A 71 7.23 -1.14 -11.49
N ASP A 72 7.99 -0.10 -11.15
CA ASP A 72 9.43 -0.24 -10.84
C ASP A 72 9.72 -0.33 -9.35
N VAL A 73 8.89 0.30 -8.51
CA VAL A 73 9.09 0.36 -7.05
C VAL A 73 7.80 0.03 -6.31
N LEU A 74 7.91 -0.89 -5.36
CA LEU A 74 6.88 -1.19 -4.35
C LEU A 74 7.42 -0.80 -2.97
N VAL A 75 6.66 0.03 -2.23
CA VAL A 75 6.93 0.31 -0.82
C VAL A 75 5.81 -0.25 0.04
N ASN A 76 6.11 -1.34 0.75
CA ASN A 76 5.22 -1.93 1.76
C ASN A 76 5.34 -1.14 3.07
N ASN A 77 4.50 -0.12 3.25
CA ASN A 77 4.51 0.76 4.42
C ASN A 77 3.19 0.67 5.24
N ALA A 78 2.12 0.15 4.66
CA ALA A 78 0.90 -0.10 5.41
C ALA A 78 1.15 -1.10 6.56
N GLY A 79 0.56 -0.79 7.71
CA GLY A 79 0.58 -1.66 8.87
C GLY A 79 -0.46 -1.21 9.89
N ILE A 80 -0.83 -2.14 10.76
CA ILE A 80 -1.70 -1.90 11.91
C ILE A 80 -1.05 -2.44 13.18
N ASN A 81 -1.50 -1.96 14.31
CA ASN A 81 -1.24 -2.51 15.63
C ASN A 81 -2.56 -2.93 16.29
N MET A 82 -2.49 -3.99 17.10
CA MET A 82 -3.56 -4.42 18.00
C MET A 82 -2.93 -4.55 19.38
N ASP A 83 -2.90 -3.44 20.11
CA ASP A 83 -2.19 -3.36 21.38
C ASP A 83 -3.02 -4.00 22.49
N ASN A 84 -2.50 -5.09 23.05
CA ASN A 84 -3.08 -5.79 24.19
C ASN A 84 -1.96 -6.50 24.96
N LEU A 85 -2.22 -6.89 26.20
CA LEU A 85 -1.32 -7.84 26.88
C LEU A 85 -1.29 -9.14 26.07
N SER A 86 -0.11 -9.70 25.81
CA SER A 86 0.01 -10.90 24.97
C SER A 86 -0.85 -12.08 25.47
N LEU A 87 -1.02 -12.21 26.79
CA LEU A 87 -1.90 -13.21 27.42
C LEU A 87 -3.40 -13.00 27.15
N ARG A 88 -3.80 -11.83 26.68
CA ARG A 88 -5.20 -11.42 26.43
C ARG A 88 -5.47 -11.11 24.97
N MET A 89 -4.44 -11.18 24.13
CA MET A 89 -4.59 -10.99 22.69
C MET A 89 -5.43 -12.13 22.14
N LYS A 90 -6.51 -11.80 21.44
CA LYS A 90 -7.33 -12.81 20.79
C LYS A 90 -6.66 -13.28 19.50
N ASP A 91 -6.93 -14.52 19.11
CA ASP A 91 -6.41 -15.08 17.88
C ASP A 91 -6.79 -14.24 16.65
N GLU A 92 -7.99 -13.65 16.62
CA GLU A 92 -8.41 -12.78 15.52
C GLU A 92 -7.62 -11.47 15.47
N GLU A 93 -7.24 -10.92 16.62
CA GLU A 93 -6.42 -9.70 16.70
C GLU A 93 -5.02 -9.99 16.17
N TRP A 94 -4.43 -11.10 16.61
CA TRP A 94 -3.13 -11.56 16.14
C TRP A 94 -3.15 -11.83 14.64
N LYS A 95 -4.13 -12.60 14.18
CA LYS A 95 -4.30 -12.93 12.76
C LYS A 95 -4.42 -11.67 11.92
N LYS A 96 -5.20 -10.66 12.37
CA LYS A 96 -5.35 -9.40 11.64
C LYS A 96 -4.03 -8.66 11.48
N VAL A 97 -3.19 -8.60 12.52
CA VAL A 97 -1.86 -7.99 12.46
C VAL A 97 -0.97 -8.75 11.47
N ILE A 98 -0.97 -10.09 11.53
CA ILE A 98 -0.19 -10.92 10.61
C ILE A 98 -0.66 -10.78 9.16
N ASP A 99 -1.97 -10.83 8.91
CA ASP A 99 -2.55 -10.71 7.57
C ASP A 99 -2.19 -9.37 6.92
N VAL A 100 -2.25 -8.27 7.68
CA VAL A 100 -1.94 -6.93 7.17
C VAL A 100 -0.44 -6.69 7.08
N ASN A 101 0.32 -6.92 8.15
CA ASN A 101 1.72 -6.45 8.21
C ASN A 101 2.68 -7.42 7.49
N LEU A 102 2.37 -8.72 7.46
CA LEU A 102 3.23 -9.75 6.89
C LEU A 102 2.63 -10.42 5.65
N GLY A 103 1.41 -10.95 5.75
CA GLY A 103 0.75 -11.67 4.67
C GLY A 103 0.59 -10.79 3.42
N SER A 104 0.07 -9.58 3.59
CA SER A 104 -0.10 -8.65 2.48
C SER A 104 1.22 -8.27 1.82
N THR A 105 2.28 -8.06 2.60
CA THR A 105 3.63 -7.76 2.12
C THR A 105 4.14 -8.87 1.19
N PHE A 106 3.96 -10.13 1.58
CA PHE A 106 4.35 -11.27 0.75
C PHE A 106 3.59 -11.28 -0.59
N PHE A 107 2.26 -11.16 -0.56
CA PHE A 107 1.45 -11.20 -1.78
C PHE A 107 1.72 -9.99 -2.69
N LEU A 108 1.81 -8.79 -2.12
CA LEU A 108 2.16 -7.58 -2.87
C LEU A 108 3.50 -7.74 -3.59
N CYS A 109 4.53 -8.22 -2.90
CA CYS A 109 5.83 -8.52 -3.51
C CYS A 109 5.71 -9.58 -4.61
N LYS A 110 5.05 -10.71 -4.34
CA LYS A 110 4.88 -11.80 -5.30
C LYS A 110 4.32 -11.31 -6.64
N TYR A 111 3.28 -10.48 -6.60
CA TYR A 111 2.63 -9.99 -7.82
C TYR A 111 3.33 -8.77 -8.42
N ALA A 112 3.89 -7.88 -7.61
CA ALA A 112 4.67 -6.73 -8.09
C ALA A 112 5.94 -7.18 -8.83
N ILE A 113 6.65 -8.20 -8.33
CA ILE A 113 7.86 -8.75 -8.98
C ILE A 113 7.53 -9.27 -10.38
N LYS A 114 6.37 -9.92 -10.58
CA LYS A 114 5.93 -10.35 -11.92
C LYS A 114 5.82 -9.19 -12.90
N LYS A 115 5.52 -7.97 -12.42
CA LYS A 115 5.45 -6.75 -13.24
C LYS A 115 6.82 -6.15 -13.47
N MET A 116 7.61 -6.03 -12.42
CA MET A 116 8.98 -5.52 -12.49
C MET A 116 9.87 -6.32 -13.46
N LEU A 117 9.69 -7.65 -13.53
CA LEU A 117 10.47 -8.51 -14.44
C LEU A 117 10.06 -8.43 -15.92
N LYS A 118 8.87 -7.88 -16.22
CA LYS A 118 8.36 -7.73 -17.59
C LYS A 118 8.70 -6.37 -18.21
N ASN A 119 9.19 -5.43 -17.40
CA ASN A 119 9.62 -4.10 -17.82
C ASN A 119 10.94 -4.17 -18.60
#